data_AF-A0A7S3FD02-F1
#
_entry.id   AF-A0A7S3FD02-F1
#
_cell.length_a   1.000
_cell.length_b   1.000
_cell.length_c   1.000
_cell.angle_alpha   90.00
_cell.angle_beta   90.00
_cell.angle_gamma   90.00
#
_symmetry.space_group_name_H-M   'P 1'
#
loop_
_entity.id
_entity.type
_entity.pdbx_description
1 polymer ?
#
loop_
_entity_poly.entity_id
_entity_poly.type
_entity_poly.pdbx_seq_one_letter_code
_entity_poly.pdbx_strand_id
1 'polypeptide(L)'
;MTTQEIKITINGQSVSERSLCSRIFSGDAGCLVNTLCCPVVMPFHATRIYVFSCGWVYFTWAFDKAFCAIFRLICACCCIFKDNSFPPDAKSIGEWDGLSLEEVNKKIKWVRATEHFESKFTEEQKKQGVRVKLFEEGIEAKDVAQGELGNCWLVAALACMAEYPGLLRGVFVTGRYNAAGKYGLRLYDGQTKKWVLIYVDEWIPTKDGNCLFAQAQGNELWVILIEKAFAKFCGDYVSLKGGQMTWAFQALTGDPVMQMCLRPSGEWERLDIRHNTSSTNKRSVSMFGTGEKRSSEDMFFLIRKYVKAGALMGASIDSDGENRDDSMGLVAGHAYSFLDARSFRHGSGRINLLNLRNPWGTFEWKGAWSDNSAEWSKHPNIKKLIRPVDSDDGAFWIEWTDFIKVFKRIDICNRSTGLRDLYLDTMEADGCANCLGPCRGCAGGCGDYWCCCKGCKALYCDHKAQDQTMQLGNDKDAYDDDMLSQVGLGGGKGGVEGQEMER
;
A
#
# COMPACT_ATOMS: atom_id res chain seq x y z
N MET A 1 -1.36 21.89 40.89
CA MET A 1 -1.22 23.09 40.04
C MET A 1 -2.04 22.86 38.78
N THR A 2 -3.18 23.54 38.66
CA THR A 2 -4.01 23.57 37.47
C THR A 2 -3.25 24.36 36.39
N THR A 3 -2.73 23.68 35.37
CA THR A 3 -2.18 24.34 34.18
C THR A 3 -3.29 25.14 33.51
N GLN A 4 -3.26 26.47 33.65
CA GLN A 4 -4.07 27.37 32.83
C GLN A 4 -3.61 27.22 31.38
N GLU A 5 -4.52 26.74 30.52
CA GLU A 5 -4.25 26.56 29.10
C GLU A 5 -4.30 27.94 28.41
N ILE A 6 -3.15 28.42 27.92
CA ILE A 6 -3.06 29.70 27.22
C ILE A 6 -3.76 29.55 25.85
N LYS A 7 -4.67 30.48 25.55
CA LYS A 7 -5.40 30.54 24.27
C LYS A 7 -4.85 31.69 23.43
N ILE A 8 -4.48 31.40 22.19
CA ILE A 8 -3.90 32.34 21.23
C ILE A 8 -4.91 32.54 20.10
N THR A 9 -5.16 33.79 19.70
CA THR A 9 -6.08 34.11 18.62
C THR A 9 -5.33 34.20 17.28
N ILE A 10 -5.69 33.37 16.31
CA ILE A 10 -5.16 33.42 14.94
C ILE A 10 -6.36 33.58 13.99
N ASN A 11 -6.34 34.61 13.14
CA ASN A 11 -7.42 34.93 12.20
C ASN A 11 -8.82 35.00 12.83
N GLY A 12 -8.93 35.52 14.05
CA GLY A 12 -10.21 35.66 14.78
C GLY A 12 -10.70 34.38 15.49
N GLN A 13 -9.98 33.26 15.41
CA GLN A 13 -10.30 32.03 16.15
C GLN A 13 -9.35 31.83 17.34
N SER A 14 -9.91 31.58 18.53
CA SER A 14 -9.16 31.24 19.74
C SER A 14 -8.73 29.77 19.71
N VAL A 15 -7.44 29.50 19.63
CA VAL A 15 -6.84 28.14 19.60
C VAL A 15 -5.99 27.93 20.86
N SER A 16 -6.07 26.76 21.52
CA SER A 16 -5.21 26.48 22.67
C SER A 16 -3.75 26.26 22.23
N GLU A 17 -2.78 26.62 23.07
CA GLU A 17 -1.36 26.47 22.79
C GLU A 17 -0.97 25.03 22.43
N ARG A 18 -1.53 24.02 23.11
CA ARG A 18 -1.31 22.59 22.78
C ARG A 18 -1.84 22.22 21.39
N SER A 19 -3.00 22.76 21.03
CA SER A 19 -3.58 22.57 19.70
C SER A 19 -2.73 23.26 18.62
N LEU A 20 -2.23 24.47 18.90
CA LEU A 20 -1.35 25.19 17.98
C LEU A 20 -0.02 24.47 17.78
N CYS A 21 0.64 24.03 18.87
CA CYS A 21 1.86 23.23 18.79
C CYS A 21 1.65 21.95 17.99
N SER A 22 0.58 21.20 18.27
CA SER A 22 0.27 19.98 17.49
C SER A 22 0.10 20.28 16.01
N ARG A 23 -0.54 21.40 15.66
CA ARG A 23 -0.73 21.84 14.27
C ARG A 23 0.58 22.25 13.60
N ILE A 24 1.46 22.95 14.30
CA ILE A 24 2.79 23.31 13.78
C ILE A 24 3.60 22.05 13.47
N PHE A 25 3.62 21.07 14.38
CA PHE A 25 4.35 19.83 14.17
C PHE A 25 3.68 18.89 13.14
N SER A 26 2.39 19.06 12.84
CA SER A 26 1.72 18.31 11.76
C SER A 26 1.72 19.03 10.41
N GLY A 27 2.26 20.25 10.31
CA GLY A 27 2.18 21.05 9.08
C GLY A 27 0.82 21.74 8.87
N ASP A 28 -0.06 21.72 9.86
CA ASP A 28 -1.43 22.25 9.81
C ASP A 28 -1.59 23.68 10.32
N ALA A 29 -0.48 24.37 10.62
CA ALA A 29 -0.54 25.79 10.91
C ALA A 29 -0.67 26.59 9.61
N GLY A 30 -0.94 27.91 9.72
CA GLY A 30 -0.94 28.77 8.54
C GLY A 30 0.45 28.79 7.87
N CYS A 31 0.50 28.93 6.55
CA CYS A 31 1.72 28.88 5.74
C CYS A 31 2.89 29.69 6.32
N LEU A 32 2.61 30.92 6.80
CA LEU A 32 3.63 31.77 7.43
C LEU A 32 4.20 31.16 8.72
N VAL A 33 3.35 30.65 9.61
CA VAL A 33 3.76 30.03 10.88
C VAL A 33 4.56 28.77 10.62
N ASN A 34 4.07 27.93 9.70
CA ASN A 34 4.76 26.73 9.24
C ASN A 34 6.16 27.02 8.68
N THR A 35 6.30 28.10 7.89
CA THR A 35 7.58 28.52 7.31
C THR A 35 8.54 29.01 8.39
N LEU A 36 8.05 29.83 9.34
CA LEU A 36 8.87 30.33 10.46
C LEU A 36 9.32 29.22 11.40
N CYS A 37 8.49 28.21 11.64
CA CYS A 37 8.81 27.07 12.49
C CYS A 37 9.55 25.94 11.76
N CYS A 38 9.67 26.00 10.42
CA CYS A 38 10.37 25.01 9.59
C CYS A 38 11.77 24.63 10.12
N PRO A 39 12.64 25.59 10.51
CA PRO A 39 13.98 25.28 11.00
C PRO A 39 14.01 24.44 12.28
N VAL A 40 12.88 24.33 13.00
CA VAL A 40 12.74 23.51 14.22
C VAL A 40 11.98 22.22 13.92
N VAL A 41 10.87 22.32 13.18
CA VAL A 41 9.97 21.20 12.91
C VAL A 41 10.62 20.14 12.00
N MET A 42 11.30 20.57 10.94
CA MET A 42 11.95 19.66 10.00
C MET A 42 13.09 18.84 10.68
N PRO A 43 14.04 19.46 11.42
CA PRO A 43 15.04 18.70 12.15
C PRO A 43 14.45 17.78 13.23
N PHE A 44 13.38 18.21 13.91
CA PHE A 44 12.69 17.38 14.88
C PHE A 44 12.17 16.09 14.23
N HIS A 45 11.48 16.19 13.09
CA HIS A 45 10.96 15.00 12.40
C HIS A 45 12.05 14.13 11.81
N ALA A 46 13.08 14.71 11.18
CA ALA A 46 14.23 13.93 10.71
C ALA A 46 14.88 13.14 11.86
N THR A 47 15.10 13.81 13.00
CA THR A 47 15.67 13.19 14.21
C THR A 47 14.75 12.10 14.74
N ARG A 48 13.45 12.37 14.87
CA ARG A 48 12.47 11.40 15.37
C ARG A 48 12.35 10.18 14.46
N ILE A 49 12.25 10.39 13.15
CA ILE A 49 11.97 9.35 12.15
C ILE A 49 13.19 8.49 11.90
N TYR A 50 14.38 9.09 11.74
CA TYR A 50 15.58 8.36 11.33
C TYR A 50 16.54 8.14 12.49
N VAL A 51 16.90 9.18 13.25
CA VAL A 51 17.94 9.08 14.29
C VAL A 51 17.44 8.32 15.52
N PHE A 52 16.31 8.70 16.11
CA PHE A 52 15.73 8.03 17.26
C PHE A 52 15.25 6.63 16.91
N SER A 53 14.64 6.43 15.74
CA SER A 53 14.31 5.09 15.27
C SER A 53 15.57 4.24 15.14
N CYS A 54 16.64 4.75 14.54
CA CYS A 54 17.93 4.05 14.44
C CYS A 54 18.51 3.73 15.83
N GLY A 55 18.52 4.69 16.75
CA GLY A 55 18.97 4.47 18.12
C GLY A 55 18.12 3.42 18.84
N TRP A 56 16.80 3.46 18.65
CA TRP A 56 15.87 2.46 19.18
C TRP A 56 16.14 1.08 18.60
N VAL A 57 16.48 0.98 17.30
CA VAL A 57 16.89 -0.28 16.66
C VAL A 57 18.07 -0.91 17.37
N TYR A 58 19.13 -0.13 17.61
CA TYR A 58 20.31 -0.63 18.30
C TYR A 58 20.04 -0.92 19.77
N PHE A 59 19.22 -0.09 20.43
CA PHE A 59 18.80 -0.33 21.80
C PHE A 59 18.08 -1.67 21.94
N THR A 60 17.09 -1.95 21.08
CA THR A 60 16.39 -3.24 21.08
C THR A 60 17.35 -4.39 20.77
N TRP A 61 18.27 -4.24 19.81
CA TRP A 61 19.25 -5.29 19.52
C TRP A 61 20.20 -5.57 20.68
N ALA A 62 20.68 -4.53 21.36
CA ALA A 62 21.55 -4.67 22.53
C ALA A 62 20.78 -5.30 23.70
N PHE A 63 19.53 -4.86 23.91
CA PHE A 63 18.65 -5.40 24.92
C PHE A 63 18.31 -6.86 24.65
N ASP A 64 17.92 -7.22 23.43
CA ASP A 64 17.63 -8.60 23.03
C ASP A 64 18.86 -9.50 23.18
N LYS A 65 20.06 -9.03 22.80
CA LYS A 65 21.30 -9.80 23.01
C LYS A 65 21.60 -10.00 24.50
N ALA A 66 21.47 -8.97 25.32
CA ALA A 66 21.69 -9.06 26.76
C ALA A 66 20.64 -9.95 27.44
N PHE A 67 19.37 -9.79 27.08
CA PHE A 67 18.25 -10.55 27.61
C PHE A 67 18.33 -12.01 27.17
N CYS A 68 18.62 -12.29 25.89
CA CYS A 68 18.88 -13.65 25.42
C CYS A 68 20.09 -14.28 26.09
N ALA A 69 21.17 -13.54 26.37
CA ALA A 69 22.32 -14.08 27.09
C ALA A 69 21.96 -14.48 28.54
N ILE A 70 21.18 -13.64 29.23
CA ILE A 70 20.70 -13.89 30.60
C ILE A 70 19.68 -15.04 30.62
N PHE A 71 18.76 -15.08 29.66
CA PHE A 71 17.73 -16.13 29.60
C PHE A 71 18.25 -17.46 29.07
N ARG A 72 19.26 -17.50 28.18
CA ARG A 72 19.92 -18.76 27.78
C ARG A 72 20.60 -19.47 28.97
N LEU A 73 20.96 -18.75 30.02
CA LEU A 73 21.50 -19.31 31.26
C LEU A 73 20.42 -19.90 32.19
N ILE A 74 19.14 -19.51 32.03
CA ILE A 74 18.04 -19.84 32.96
C ILE A 74 16.95 -20.70 32.29
N CYS A 75 16.82 -20.63 30.96
CA CYS A 75 15.82 -21.34 30.19
C CYS A 75 16.37 -21.74 28.81
N ALA A 76 16.50 -23.05 28.55
CA ALA A 76 16.84 -23.58 27.22
C ALA A 76 15.69 -23.46 26.20
N CYS A 77 14.51 -22.98 26.62
CA CYS A 77 13.30 -22.82 25.81
C CYS A 77 12.69 -21.44 26.04
N CYS A 78 13.16 -20.38 25.36
CA CYS A 78 12.36 -19.16 25.26
C CYS A 78 11.07 -19.52 24.50
N CYS A 79 9.97 -19.65 25.24
CA CYS A 79 8.74 -20.27 24.79
C CYS A 79 8.24 -19.69 23.47
N ILE A 80 8.14 -20.53 22.44
CA ILE A 80 7.44 -20.22 21.20
C ILE A 80 6.01 -19.79 21.57
N PHE A 81 5.62 -18.60 21.15
CA PHE A 81 4.28 -18.09 21.36
C PHE A 81 3.28 -18.93 20.57
N LYS A 82 2.24 -19.37 21.27
CA LYS A 82 1.09 -20.03 20.69
C LYS A 82 -0.16 -19.26 21.06
N ASP A 83 -0.91 -18.90 20.05
CA ASP A 83 -2.10 -18.08 20.14
C ASP A 83 -3.31 -18.95 20.50
N ASN A 84 -3.64 -18.99 21.78
CA ASN A 84 -4.75 -19.79 22.27
C ASN A 84 -6.13 -19.26 21.82
N SER A 85 -6.22 -17.99 21.37
CA SER A 85 -7.49 -17.45 20.86
C SER A 85 -7.64 -17.61 19.35
N PHE A 86 -6.62 -18.10 18.65
CA PHE A 86 -6.66 -18.49 17.24
C PHE A 86 -5.75 -19.70 17.03
N PRO A 87 -6.14 -20.88 17.58
CA PRO A 87 -5.28 -22.04 17.67
C PRO A 87 -4.93 -22.62 16.29
N PRO A 88 -3.75 -23.23 16.11
CA PRO A 88 -3.37 -23.86 14.85
C PRO A 88 -4.06 -25.22 14.66
N ASP A 89 -5.38 -25.17 14.49
CA ASP A 89 -6.25 -26.32 14.22
C ASP A 89 -7.39 -25.91 13.26
N ALA A 90 -8.26 -26.87 12.93
CA ALA A 90 -9.37 -26.65 12.01
C ALA A 90 -10.33 -25.52 12.42
N LYS A 91 -10.44 -25.14 13.70
CA LYS A 91 -11.35 -24.06 14.14
C LYS A 91 -10.92 -22.71 13.57
N SER A 92 -9.62 -22.48 13.46
CA SER A 92 -9.07 -21.26 12.87
C SER A 92 -9.14 -21.26 11.35
N ILE A 93 -9.31 -22.43 10.73
CA ILE A 93 -9.51 -22.56 9.28
C ILE A 93 -10.99 -22.37 8.92
N GLY A 94 -11.88 -23.07 9.61
CA GLY A 94 -13.29 -23.23 9.24
C GLY A 94 -13.53 -24.47 8.37
N GLU A 95 -14.78 -24.71 7.98
CA GLU A 95 -15.14 -25.77 7.03
C GLU A 95 -14.63 -25.41 5.63
N TRP A 96 -13.61 -26.14 5.16
CA TRP A 96 -12.83 -25.80 3.98
C TRP A 96 -13.11 -26.79 2.85
N ASP A 97 -13.49 -26.29 1.66
CA ASP A 97 -13.62 -27.10 0.44
C ASP A 97 -14.53 -28.34 0.59
N GLY A 98 -15.65 -28.16 1.29
CA GLY A 98 -16.60 -29.24 1.58
C GLY A 98 -16.12 -30.25 2.64
N LEU A 99 -14.96 -30.02 3.25
CA LEU A 99 -14.42 -30.85 4.32
C LEU A 99 -14.95 -30.40 5.68
N SER A 100 -15.33 -31.39 6.50
CA SER A 100 -15.61 -31.18 7.91
C SER A 100 -14.34 -30.77 8.68
N LEU A 101 -14.51 -30.17 9.87
CA LEU A 101 -13.38 -29.78 10.71
C LEU A 101 -12.44 -30.96 11.07
N GLU A 102 -12.97 -32.17 11.19
CA GLU A 102 -12.16 -33.37 11.45
C GLU A 102 -11.27 -33.73 10.25
N GLU A 103 -11.80 -33.60 9.03
CA GLU A 103 -11.06 -33.86 7.79
C GLU A 103 -10.03 -32.78 7.53
N VAL A 104 -10.36 -31.52 7.82
CA VAL A 104 -9.41 -30.39 7.81
C VAL A 104 -8.22 -30.68 8.71
N ASN A 105 -8.45 -31.09 9.97
CA ASN A 105 -7.39 -31.44 10.90
C ASN A 105 -6.50 -32.61 10.43
N LYS A 106 -7.05 -33.53 9.62
CA LYS A 106 -6.29 -34.65 9.07
C LYS A 106 -5.46 -34.26 7.85
N LYS A 107 -6.00 -33.39 6.98
CA LYS A 107 -5.39 -33.03 5.69
C LYS A 107 -4.46 -31.82 5.77
N ILE A 108 -4.75 -30.85 6.64
CA ILE A 108 -4.01 -29.60 6.73
C ILE A 108 -3.09 -29.64 7.93
N LYS A 109 -1.81 -29.37 7.70
CA LYS A 109 -0.77 -29.36 8.72
C LYS A 109 -0.40 -27.94 9.07
N TRP A 110 -0.31 -27.65 10.36
CA TRP A 110 0.20 -26.36 10.83
C TRP A 110 1.69 -26.47 11.13
N VAL A 111 2.48 -25.58 10.54
CA VAL A 111 3.93 -25.49 10.75
C VAL A 111 4.31 -24.06 11.06
N ARG A 112 5.45 -23.83 11.72
CA ARG A 112 5.93 -22.45 11.87
C ARG A 112 6.42 -21.92 10.54
N ALA A 113 6.02 -20.69 10.20
CA ALA A 113 6.42 -20.03 8.95
C ALA A 113 7.94 -19.94 8.79
N THR A 114 8.65 -19.57 9.86
CA THR A 114 10.12 -19.55 9.88
C THR A 114 10.70 -20.92 9.48
N GLU A 115 10.26 -22.00 10.13
CA GLU A 115 10.75 -23.36 9.85
C GLU A 115 10.39 -23.81 8.43
N HIS A 116 9.18 -23.45 7.97
CA HIS A 116 8.71 -23.76 6.63
C HIS A 116 9.60 -23.13 5.55
N PHE A 117 9.87 -21.83 5.64
CA PHE A 117 10.69 -21.13 4.65
C PHE A 117 12.16 -21.53 4.76
N GLU A 118 12.73 -21.63 5.96
CA GLU A 118 14.13 -22.06 6.13
C GLU A 118 14.37 -23.50 5.65
N SER A 119 13.35 -24.37 5.69
CA SER A 119 13.46 -25.72 5.14
C SER A 119 13.67 -25.76 3.62
N LYS A 120 13.29 -24.67 2.93
CA LYS A 120 13.43 -24.52 1.46
C LYS A 120 14.76 -23.88 1.06
N PHE A 121 15.61 -23.49 2.00
CA PHE A 121 16.90 -22.85 1.70
C PHE A 121 17.91 -23.85 1.12
N THR A 122 18.65 -23.40 0.11
CA THR A 122 19.82 -24.09 -0.44
C THR A 122 20.96 -24.17 0.58
N GLU A 123 21.89 -25.12 0.40
CA GLU A 123 23.05 -25.24 1.28
C GLU A 123 23.96 -24.00 1.22
N GLU A 124 24.03 -23.34 0.06
CA GLU A 124 24.72 -22.06 -0.13
C GLU A 124 24.07 -20.96 0.72
N GLN A 125 22.74 -20.81 0.66
CA GLN A 125 22.00 -19.84 1.48
C GLN A 125 22.19 -20.10 2.98
N LYS A 126 22.17 -21.36 3.41
CA LYS A 126 22.45 -21.74 4.81
C LYS A 126 23.87 -21.34 5.23
N LYS A 127 24.88 -21.61 4.38
CA LYS A 127 26.28 -21.21 4.61
C LYS A 127 26.47 -19.70 4.66
N GLN A 128 25.72 -18.96 3.85
CA GLN A 128 25.70 -17.49 3.85
C GLN A 128 24.94 -16.90 5.05
N GLY A 129 24.29 -17.74 5.86
CA GLY A 129 23.56 -17.29 7.04
C GLY A 129 22.25 -16.59 6.69
N VAL A 130 21.65 -16.89 5.54
CA VAL A 130 20.31 -16.39 5.16
C VAL A 130 19.29 -16.82 6.20
N ARG A 131 18.36 -15.93 6.52
CA ARG A 131 17.31 -16.11 7.53
C ARG A 131 16.03 -15.47 7.03
N VAL A 132 14.91 -16.02 7.48
CA VAL A 132 13.58 -15.43 7.29
C VAL A 132 13.50 -14.09 8.01
N LYS A 133 12.80 -13.13 7.38
CA LYS A 133 12.63 -11.77 7.89
C LYS A 133 11.16 -11.40 7.91
N LEU A 134 10.81 -10.37 8.67
CA LEU A 134 9.48 -9.79 8.55
C LEU A 134 9.30 -9.11 7.19
N PHE A 135 10.31 -8.33 6.80
CA PHE A 135 10.46 -7.65 5.51
C PHE A 135 11.92 -7.89 5.03
N GLU A 136 12.11 -8.59 3.92
CA GLU A 136 13.35 -8.88 3.19
C GLU A 136 13.51 -7.88 2.05
N GLU A 137 14.61 -7.13 2.04
CA GLU A 137 14.99 -6.22 0.93
C GLU A 137 13.99 -5.11 0.56
N GLY A 138 12.85 -4.99 1.23
CA GLY A 138 11.88 -3.94 0.98
C GLY A 138 10.47 -4.41 1.29
N ILE A 139 9.50 -3.77 0.64
CA ILE A 139 8.13 -4.28 0.49
C ILE A 139 7.82 -4.04 -0.99
N GLU A 140 7.56 -5.10 -1.73
CA GLU A 140 7.28 -5.07 -3.16
C GLU A 140 5.93 -5.74 -3.46
N ALA A 141 5.25 -5.29 -4.51
CA ALA A 141 3.95 -5.84 -4.89
C ALA A 141 4.04 -7.33 -5.27
N LYS A 142 5.17 -7.74 -5.86
CA LYS A 142 5.47 -9.12 -6.28
C LYS A 142 5.64 -10.09 -5.10
N ASP A 143 5.85 -9.58 -3.88
CA ASP A 143 5.98 -10.42 -2.69
C ASP A 143 4.65 -11.09 -2.34
N VAL A 144 3.53 -10.59 -2.90
CA VAL A 144 2.18 -11.05 -2.58
C VAL A 144 1.69 -12.06 -3.61
N ALA A 145 1.55 -13.32 -3.18
CA ALA A 145 0.96 -14.37 -3.99
C ALA A 145 -0.29 -14.96 -3.33
N GLN A 146 -1.31 -15.25 -4.14
CA GLN A 146 -2.56 -15.84 -3.68
C GLN A 146 -2.44 -17.36 -3.50
N GLY A 147 -3.07 -17.89 -2.44
CA GLY A 147 -3.20 -19.33 -2.21
C GLY A 147 -4.49 -19.93 -2.75
N GLU A 148 -4.91 -21.03 -2.13
CA GLU A 148 -6.16 -21.72 -2.51
C GLU A 148 -7.43 -20.96 -2.04
N LEU A 149 -7.30 -19.92 -1.21
CA LEU A 149 -8.41 -19.12 -0.68
C LEU A 149 -8.88 -18.06 -1.68
N GLY A 150 -10.21 -17.95 -1.85
CA GLY A 150 -10.85 -16.91 -2.65
C GLY A 150 -10.85 -15.53 -1.99
N ASN A 151 -9.68 -15.05 -1.55
CA ASN A 151 -9.47 -13.76 -0.93
C ASN A 151 -8.61 -12.81 -1.79
N CYS A 152 -8.66 -12.97 -3.13
CA CYS A 152 -8.00 -12.11 -4.11
C CYS A 152 -8.18 -10.60 -3.82
N TRP A 153 -9.34 -10.20 -3.30
CA TRP A 153 -9.64 -8.84 -2.87
C TRP A 153 -8.69 -8.29 -1.79
N LEU A 154 -8.20 -9.14 -0.88
CA LEU A 154 -7.23 -8.78 0.15
C LEU A 154 -5.82 -8.79 -0.41
N VAL A 155 -5.45 -9.85 -1.13
CA VAL A 155 -4.13 -9.99 -1.77
C VAL A 155 -3.83 -8.80 -2.68
N ALA A 156 -4.77 -8.45 -3.55
CA ALA A 156 -4.61 -7.29 -4.42
C ALA A 156 -4.55 -5.96 -3.62
N ALA A 157 -5.28 -5.84 -2.51
CA ALA A 157 -5.19 -4.66 -1.66
C ALA A 157 -3.81 -4.54 -0.99
N LEU A 158 -3.21 -5.65 -0.58
CA LEU A 158 -1.86 -5.70 -0.03
C LEU A 158 -0.81 -5.32 -1.08
N ALA A 159 -0.97 -5.78 -2.31
CA ALA A 159 -0.09 -5.37 -3.40
C ALA A 159 -0.22 -3.88 -3.74
N CYS A 160 -1.43 -3.32 -3.78
CA CYS A 160 -1.63 -1.87 -3.89
C CYS A 160 -0.97 -1.10 -2.73
N MET A 161 -0.98 -1.67 -1.52
CA MET A 161 -0.33 -1.08 -0.35
C MET A 161 1.20 -1.25 -0.35
N ALA A 162 1.73 -2.25 -1.05
CA ALA A 162 3.16 -2.46 -1.19
C ALA A 162 3.85 -1.30 -1.92
N GLU A 163 3.13 -0.60 -2.80
CA GLU A 163 3.58 0.66 -3.42
C GLU A 163 3.80 1.80 -2.39
N TYR A 164 3.32 1.62 -1.15
CA TYR A 164 3.48 2.55 -0.04
C TYR A 164 4.05 1.84 1.21
N PRO A 165 5.34 1.44 1.21
CA PRO A 165 5.93 0.60 2.25
C PRO A 165 5.78 1.14 3.68
N GLY A 166 5.80 2.47 3.86
CA GLY A 166 5.64 3.10 5.18
C GLY A 166 4.26 2.84 5.80
N LEU A 167 3.22 2.81 4.97
CA LEU A 167 1.86 2.49 5.40
C LEU A 167 1.77 1.05 5.87
N LEU A 168 2.31 0.12 5.06
CA LEU A 168 2.27 -1.30 5.36
C LEU A 168 3.06 -1.62 6.63
N ARG A 169 4.24 -1.02 6.83
CA ARG A 169 4.97 -1.13 8.10
C ARG A 169 4.19 -0.57 9.29
N GLY A 170 3.42 0.50 9.09
CA GLY A 170 2.54 1.10 10.10
C GLY A 170 1.43 0.17 10.61
N VAL A 171 1.06 -0.86 9.84
CA VAL A 171 0.12 -1.92 10.26
C VAL A 171 0.74 -2.75 11.39
N PHE A 172 2.05 -2.96 11.38
CA PHE A 172 2.74 -3.77 12.38
C PHE A 172 3.12 -2.95 13.62
N VAL A 173 2.64 -3.38 14.79
CA VAL A 173 3.17 -2.94 16.09
C VAL A 173 4.49 -3.65 16.36
N THR A 174 4.55 -4.93 16.03
CA THR A 174 5.79 -5.70 16.01
C THR A 174 6.44 -5.53 14.64
N GLY A 175 7.10 -4.39 14.42
CA GLY A 175 7.70 -4.03 13.13
C GLY A 175 9.01 -4.74 12.78
N ARG A 176 9.35 -5.85 13.48
CA ARG A 176 10.56 -6.66 13.26
C ARG A 176 10.29 -8.13 13.41
N TYR A 177 11.20 -8.93 12.86
CA TYR A 177 11.26 -10.35 13.16
C TYR A 177 11.31 -10.60 14.67
N ASN A 178 10.50 -11.54 15.15
CA ASN A 178 10.44 -11.93 16.54
C ASN A 178 10.65 -13.44 16.66
N ALA A 179 11.78 -13.87 17.22
CA ALA A 179 12.12 -15.29 17.37
C ALA A 179 11.12 -16.08 18.24
N ALA A 180 10.44 -15.41 19.19
CA ALA A 180 9.36 -16.02 19.97
C ALA A 180 8.09 -16.23 19.14
N GLY A 181 8.01 -15.69 17.92
CA GLY A 181 6.92 -15.89 16.98
C GLY A 181 5.64 -15.14 17.34
N LYS A 182 5.71 -14.02 18.08
CA LYS A 182 4.54 -13.19 18.46
C LYS A 182 4.55 -11.85 17.72
N TYR A 183 3.52 -11.58 16.93
CA TYR A 183 3.40 -10.34 16.16
C TYR A 183 2.10 -9.62 16.51
N GLY A 184 2.21 -8.32 16.81
CA GLY A 184 1.07 -7.42 16.97
C GLY A 184 0.82 -6.62 15.69
N LEU A 185 -0.43 -6.58 15.23
CA LEU A 185 -0.90 -5.83 14.06
C LEU A 185 -2.10 -4.97 14.45
N ARG A 186 -2.25 -3.79 13.82
CA ARG A 186 -3.41 -2.90 14.02
C ARG A 186 -4.30 -2.94 12.80
N LEU A 187 -5.56 -3.32 13.01
CA LEU A 187 -6.61 -3.21 11.99
C LEU A 187 -7.68 -2.23 12.47
N TYR A 188 -8.28 -1.50 11.55
CA TYR A 188 -9.38 -0.60 11.79
C TYR A 188 -10.72 -1.34 11.65
N ASP A 189 -11.51 -1.36 12.72
CA ASP A 189 -12.86 -1.90 12.70
C ASP A 189 -13.83 -0.83 12.20
N GLY A 190 -14.27 -0.94 10.95
CA GLY A 190 -15.22 -0.01 10.35
C GLY A 190 -16.63 -0.02 10.98
N GLN A 191 -17.01 -1.09 11.69
CA GLN A 191 -18.29 -1.14 12.43
C GLN A 191 -18.22 -0.25 13.67
N THR A 192 -17.14 -0.38 14.45
CA THR A 192 -16.96 0.35 15.73
C THR A 192 -16.20 1.66 15.58
N LYS A 193 -15.63 1.90 14.38
CA LYS A 193 -14.79 3.05 14.02
C LYS A 193 -13.54 3.18 14.90
N LYS A 194 -12.93 2.05 15.28
CA LYS A 194 -11.80 2.01 16.22
C LYS A 194 -10.68 1.11 15.71
N TRP A 195 -9.45 1.46 16.06
CA TRP A 195 -8.30 0.60 15.88
C TRP A 195 -8.31 -0.54 16.89
N VAL A 196 -8.12 -1.76 16.40
CA VAL A 196 -8.05 -3.00 17.17
C VAL A 196 -6.65 -3.58 17.04
N LEU A 197 -6.05 -3.91 18.18
CA LEU A 197 -4.74 -4.57 18.23
C LEU A 197 -4.93 -6.09 18.23
N ILE A 198 -4.36 -6.75 17.23
CA ILE A 198 -4.46 -8.18 17.00
C ILE A 198 -3.08 -8.78 17.20
N TYR A 199 -2.99 -9.78 18.06
CA TYR A 199 -1.78 -10.59 18.19
C TYR A 199 -1.96 -11.91 17.44
N VAL A 200 -0.96 -12.31 16.67
CA VAL A 200 -0.90 -13.59 15.97
C VAL A 200 0.43 -14.28 16.25
N ASP A 201 0.42 -15.60 16.13
CA ASP A 201 1.64 -16.42 16.10
C ASP A 201 2.07 -16.80 14.67
N GLU A 202 3.23 -17.46 14.53
CA GLU A 202 3.79 -17.89 13.23
C GLU A 202 3.31 -19.25 12.73
N TRP A 203 2.34 -19.91 13.39
CA TRP A 203 1.83 -21.18 12.89
C TRP A 203 0.97 -20.93 11.66
N ILE A 204 1.33 -21.49 10.51
CA ILE A 204 0.61 -21.32 9.25
C ILE A 204 0.06 -22.64 8.73
N PRO A 205 -1.13 -22.63 8.10
CA PRO A 205 -1.71 -23.82 7.49
C PRO A 205 -0.96 -24.16 6.20
N THR A 206 -0.59 -25.42 6.07
CA THR A 206 0.11 -25.96 4.90
C THR A 206 -0.57 -27.24 4.40
N LYS A 207 -0.47 -27.45 3.09
CA LYS A 207 -0.97 -28.62 2.39
C LYS A 207 0.08 -29.01 1.36
N ASP A 208 0.42 -30.30 1.31
CA ASP A 208 1.41 -30.85 0.38
C ASP A 208 2.76 -30.11 0.37
N GLY A 209 3.18 -29.60 1.54
CA GLY A 209 4.47 -28.91 1.69
C GLY A 209 4.48 -27.44 1.22
N ASN A 210 3.32 -26.84 0.95
CA ASN A 210 3.18 -25.42 0.59
C ASN A 210 2.20 -24.69 1.52
N CYS A 211 2.37 -23.39 1.65
CA CYS A 211 1.39 -22.51 2.31
C CYS A 211 0.04 -22.69 1.63
N LEU A 212 -1.02 -22.93 2.41
CA LEU A 212 -2.35 -23.19 1.87
C LEU A 212 -3.02 -21.91 1.36
N PHE A 213 -2.85 -20.81 2.08
CA PHE A 213 -3.47 -19.51 1.80
C PHE A 213 -2.43 -18.55 1.23
N ALA A 214 -2.39 -17.28 1.62
CA ALA A 214 -1.42 -16.34 1.07
C ALA A 214 0.00 -16.91 1.13
N GLN A 215 0.74 -16.62 0.08
CA GLN A 215 2.14 -16.98 -0.06
C GLN A 215 2.94 -15.68 -0.13
N ALA A 216 4.08 -15.68 0.54
CA ALA A 216 5.08 -14.64 0.35
C ALA A 216 6.08 -15.14 -0.70
N GLN A 217 6.39 -14.32 -1.69
CA GLN A 217 7.54 -14.58 -2.55
C GLN A 217 8.81 -14.11 -1.81
N GLY A 218 9.83 -14.98 -1.77
CA GLY A 218 11.02 -14.75 -0.95
C GLY A 218 10.89 -15.29 0.48
N ASN A 219 11.70 -14.76 1.40
CA ASN A 219 11.86 -15.22 2.79
C ASN A 219 11.20 -14.24 3.77
N GLU A 220 10.04 -13.71 3.40
CA GLU A 220 9.30 -12.70 4.14
C GLU A 220 8.07 -13.25 4.85
N LEU A 221 7.71 -12.64 5.99
CA LEU A 221 6.56 -13.05 6.79
C LEU A 221 5.36 -12.11 6.70
N TRP A 222 5.54 -10.88 6.20
CA TRP A 222 4.52 -9.85 6.37
C TRP A 222 3.18 -10.21 5.71
N VAL A 223 3.20 -10.78 4.50
CA VAL A 223 1.99 -11.13 3.74
C VAL A 223 1.12 -12.12 4.52
N ILE A 224 1.74 -13.23 4.92
CA ILE A 224 1.08 -14.33 5.64
C ILE A 224 0.61 -13.91 7.04
N LEU A 225 1.34 -13.01 7.70
CA LEU A 225 0.97 -12.50 9.01
C LEU A 225 -0.20 -11.50 8.94
N ILE A 226 -0.26 -10.64 7.92
CA ILE A 226 -1.42 -9.77 7.71
C ILE A 226 -2.65 -10.62 7.40
N GLU A 227 -2.56 -11.57 6.46
CA GLU A 227 -3.69 -12.43 6.12
C GLU A 227 -4.21 -13.19 7.36
N LYS A 228 -3.30 -13.73 8.18
CA LYS A 228 -3.68 -14.40 9.43
C LYS A 228 -4.34 -13.45 10.43
N ALA A 229 -3.85 -12.22 10.55
CA ALA A 229 -4.48 -11.22 11.41
C ALA A 229 -5.89 -10.86 10.93
N PHE A 230 -6.11 -10.79 9.62
CA PHE A 230 -7.43 -10.65 9.01
C PHE A 230 -8.33 -11.85 9.31
N ALA A 231 -7.82 -13.07 9.14
CA ALA A 231 -8.57 -14.29 9.45
C ALA A 231 -9.02 -14.30 10.92
N LYS A 232 -8.09 -13.99 11.83
CA LYS A 232 -8.40 -13.85 13.26
C LYS A 232 -9.39 -12.72 13.56
N PHE A 233 -9.30 -11.60 12.86
CA PHE A 233 -10.22 -10.48 13.01
C PHE A 233 -11.65 -10.86 12.57
N CYS A 234 -11.76 -11.68 11.54
CA CYS A 234 -13.04 -12.15 11.00
C CYS A 234 -13.58 -13.40 11.69
N GLY A 235 -12.74 -14.16 12.39
CA GLY A 235 -13.08 -15.36 13.14
C GLY A 235 -12.29 -16.60 12.70
N ASP A 236 -12.11 -16.78 11.39
CA ASP A 236 -11.41 -17.90 10.76
C ASP A 236 -10.97 -17.54 9.31
N TYR A 237 -10.20 -18.41 8.66
CA TYR A 237 -9.71 -18.21 7.29
C TYR A 237 -10.82 -18.31 6.24
N VAL A 238 -11.74 -19.28 6.34
CA VAL A 238 -12.88 -19.44 5.41
C VAL A 238 -13.72 -18.17 5.36
N SER A 239 -13.83 -17.49 6.49
CA SER A 239 -14.47 -16.20 6.63
C SER A 239 -13.78 -15.09 5.87
N LEU A 240 -12.66 -15.28 5.18
CA LEU A 240 -12.09 -14.31 4.23
C LEU A 240 -12.51 -14.55 2.77
N LYS A 241 -13.18 -15.67 2.48
CA LYS A 241 -13.66 -15.98 1.13
C LYS A 241 -14.69 -14.93 0.68
N GLY A 242 -14.45 -14.35 -0.50
CA GLY A 242 -15.32 -13.38 -1.17
C GLY A 242 -15.50 -12.07 -0.39
N GLY A 243 -14.85 -10.99 -0.82
CA GLY A 243 -14.87 -9.70 -0.13
C GLY A 243 -14.65 -8.53 -1.07
N GLN A 244 -14.50 -7.33 -0.50
CA GLN A 244 -14.35 -6.07 -1.24
C GLN A 244 -12.99 -5.44 -0.94
N MET A 245 -12.27 -5.02 -1.97
CA MET A 245 -10.98 -4.34 -1.82
C MET A 245 -11.11 -3.04 -0.99
N THR A 246 -12.20 -2.28 -1.18
CA THR A 246 -12.50 -1.10 -0.35
C THR A 246 -12.54 -1.40 1.14
N TRP A 247 -13.05 -2.58 1.55
CA TRP A 247 -13.03 -2.98 2.95
C TRP A 247 -11.61 -3.29 3.43
N ALA A 248 -10.78 -3.96 2.62
CA ALA A 248 -9.36 -4.18 2.94
C ALA A 248 -8.64 -2.86 3.16
N PHE A 249 -8.78 -1.92 2.22
CA PHE A 249 -8.17 -0.59 2.33
C PHE A 249 -8.60 0.11 3.61
N GLN A 250 -9.90 0.13 3.91
CA GLN A 250 -10.37 0.76 5.14
C GLN A 250 -9.87 0.06 6.40
N ALA A 251 -9.82 -1.28 6.42
CA ALA A 251 -9.32 -2.02 7.58
C ALA A 251 -7.82 -1.80 7.81
N LEU A 252 -7.03 -1.56 6.77
CA LEU A 252 -5.58 -1.34 6.87
C LEU A 252 -5.23 0.13 7.15
N THR A 253 -6.04 1.08 6.69
CA THR A 253 -5.72 2.52 6.74
C THR A 253 -6.57 3.31 7.73
N GLY A 254 -7.81 2.89 7.96
CA GLY A 254 -8.84 3.69 8.63
C GLY A 254 -9.31 4.91 7.83
N ASP A 255 -8.88 5.07 6.58
CA ASP A 255 -9.19 6.22 5.73
C ASP A 255 -10.52 6.04 4.95
N PRO A 256 -11.10 7.12 4.42
CA PRO A 256 -12.27 7.07 3.56
C PRO A 256 -12.04 6.23 2.29
N VAL A 257 -13.01 5.39 1.96
CA VAL A 257 -12.99 4.50 0.79
C VAL A 257 -14.27 4.63 -0.01
N MET A 258 -14.17 4.42 -1.32
CA MET A 258 -15.29 4.42 -2.26
C MET A 258 -15.00 3.51 -3.44
N GLN A 259 -16.04 3.12 -4.17
CA GLN A 259 -15.93 2.38 -5.43
C GLN A 259 -16.64 3.15 -6.53
N MET A 260 -15.99 3.29 -7.68
CA MET A 260 -16.58 3.84 -8.89
C MET A 260 -16.91 2.69 -9.84
N CYS A 261 -18.16 2.60 -10.26
CA CYS A 261 -18.65 1.53 -11.13
C CYS A 261 -19.15 2.11 -12.46
N LEU A 262 -18.62 1.61 -13.57
CA LEU A 262 -19.09 1.97 -14.90
C LEU A 262 -20.45 1.33 -15.15
N ARG A 263 -21.46 2.15 -15.45
CA ARG A 263 -22.81 1.71 -15.76
C ARG A 263 -22.97 1.49 -17.27
N PRO A 264 -23.97 0.67 -17.70
CA PRO A 264 -24.29 0.51 -19.11
C PRO A 264 -24.62 1.82 -19.86
N SER A 265 -25.03 2.87 -19.13
CA SER A 265 -25.23 4.22 -19.68
C SER A 265 -23.93 4.92 -20.11
N GLY A 266 -22.76 4.39 -19.78
CA GLY A 266 -21.46 5.02 -20.00
C GLY A 266 -21.01 5.98 -18.89
N GLU A 267 -21.86 6.19 -17.87
CA GLU A 267 -21.54 6.99 -16.69
C GLU A 267 -20.93 6.13 -15.59
N TRP A 268 -20.01 6.72 -14.82
CA TRP A 268 -19.47 6.12 -13.61
C TRP A 268 -20.30 6.55 -12.40
N GLU A 269 -20.79 5.58 -11.62
CA GLU A 269 -21.53 5.84 -10.38
C GLU A 269 -20.67 5.52 -9.17
N ARG A 270 -20.71 6.40 -8.17
CA ARG A 270 -20.05 6.18 -6.88
C ARG A 270 -20.90 5.32 -5.95
N LEU A 271 -20.27 4.29 -5.42
CA LEU A 271 -20.76 3.42 -4.36
C LEU A 271 -19.92 3.59 -3.09
N ASP A 272 -20.58 3.71 -1.95
CA ASP A 272 -19.93 3.77 -0.64
C ASP A 272 -20.20 2.51 0.18
N ILE A 273 -19.19 2.08 0.94
CA ILE A 273 -19.30 0.94 1.85
C ILE A 273 -20.13 1.32 3.08
N ARG A 274 -21.08 0.46 3.46
CA ARG A 274 -21.79 0.57 4.74
C ARG A 274 -21.66 -0.71 5.53
N HIS A 275 -21.23 -0.56 6.78
CA HIS A 275 -21.07 -1.65 7.74
C HIS A 275 -22.39 -2.03 8.37
N ASN A 276 -22.67 -3.32 8.45
CA ASN A 276 -23.78 -3.85 9.25
C ASN A 276 -23.35 -3.91 10.72
N THR A 277 -23.76 -2.91 11.50
CA THR A 277 -23.40 -2.79 12.93
C THR A 277 -24.05 -3.85 13.82
N SER A 278 -25.07 -4.56 13.32
CA SER A 278 -25.76 -5.63 14.04
C SER A 278 -25.17 -7.01 13.80
N SER A 279 -24.24 -7.14 12.83
CA SER A 279 -23.60 -8.42 12.50
C SER A 279 -22.30 -8.61 13.29
N THR A 280 -22.07 -9.82 13.79
CA THR A 280 -20.78 -10.23 14.34
C THR A 280 -19.71 -10.41 13.26
N ASN A 281 -20.12 -10.64 12.01
CA ASN A 281 -19.19 -10.74 10.89
C ASN A 281 -18.68 -9.35 10.51
N LYS A 282 -17.39 -9.11 10.78
CA LYS A 282 -16.69 -7.85 10.50
C LYS A 282 -16.70 -7.43 9.04
N ARG A 283 -16.87 -8.38 8.11
CA ARG A 283 -16.98 -8.13 6.67
C ARG A 283 -18.41 -8.00 6.18
N SER A 284 -19.41 -8.03 7.07
CA SER A 284 -20.80 -7.80 6.68
C SER A 284 -20.97 -6.33 6.28
N VAL A 285 -20.74 -6.07 5.00
CA VAL A 285 -20.79 -4.75 4.38
C VAL A 285 -21.61 -4.81 3.11
N SER A 286 -22.28 -3.70 2.80
CA SER A 286 -23.02 -3.52 1.57
C SER A 286 -22.56 -2.24 0.87
N MET A 287 -22.52 -2.28 -0.46
CA MET A 287 -22.20 -1.12 -1.29
C MET A 287 -23.49 -0.38 -1.64
N PHE A 288 -23.53 0.92 -1.41
CA PHE A 288 -24.71 1.74 -1.67
C PHE A 288 -24.42 2.85 -2.67
N GLY A 289 -25.28 2.96 -3.68
CA GLY A 289 -25.28 4.08 -4.61
C GLY A 289 -25.49 5.39 -3.87
N THR A 290 -24.59 6.34 -4.12
CA THR A 290 -24.67 7.69 -3.55
C THR A 290 -25.54 8.62 -4.40
N GLY A 291 -25.84 8.21 -5.65
CA GLY A 291 -26.44 9.07 -6.67
C GLY A 291 -25.41 9.99 -7.36
N GLU A 292 -24.17 10.05 -6.88
CA GLU A 292 -23.10 10.78 -7.55
C GLU A 292 -22.66 10.04 -8.81
N LYS A 293 -22.77 10.72 -9.95
CA LYS A 293 -22.38 10.21 -11.26
C LYS A 293 -21.32 11.09 -11.92
N ARG A 294 -20.49 10.48 -12.76
CA ARG A 294 -19.43 11.15 -13.52
C ARG A 294 -19.42 10.66 -14.96
N SER A 295 -19.11 11.55 -15.90
CA SER A 295 -18.81 11.12 -17.27
C SER A 295 -17.51 10.33 -17.31
N SER A 296 -17.28 9.60 -18.41
CA SER A 296 -16.02 8.87 -18.59
C SER A 296 -14.81 9.81 -18.66
N GLU A 297 -14.94 10.99 -19.25
CA GLU A 297 -13.86 11.99 -19.27
C GLU A 297 -13.54 12.50 -17.87
N ASP A 298 -14.58 12.86 -17.10
CA ASP A 298 -14.42 13.34 -15.72
C ASP A 298 -13.78 12.28 -14.83
N MET A 299 -14.16 11.01 -15.01
CA MET A 299 -13.58 9.91 -14.26
C MET A 299 -12.07 9.78 -14.49
N PHE A 300 -11.58 9.92 -15.73
CA PHE A 300 -10.15 9.88 -16.00
C PHE A 300 -9.38 10.99 -15.28
N PHE A 301 -9.91 12.22 -15.27
CA PHE A 301 -9.28 13.32 -14.52
C PHE A 301 -9.32 13.11 -13.01
N LEU A 302 -10.38 12.48 -12.50
CA LEU A 302 -10.49 12.11 -11.10
C LEU A 302 -9.43 11.06 -10.71
N ILE A 303 -9.22 10.03 -11.53
CA ILE A 303 -8.13 9.04 -11.36
C ILE A 303 -6.79 9.76 -11.30
N ARG A 304 -6.49 10.67 -12.24
CA ARG A 304 -5.25 11.45 -12.24
C ARG A 304 -5.06 12.24 -10.94
N LYS A 305 -6.12 12.87 -10.43
CA LYS A 305 -6.09 13.61 -9.17
C LYS A 305 -5.74 12.68 -8.00
N TYR A 306 -6.34 11.50 -7.94
CA TYR A 306 -6.09 10.53 -6.88
C TYR A 306 -4.71 9.89 -6.93
N VAL A 307 -4.23 9.51 -8.11
CA VAL A 307 -2.84 9.06 -8.31
C VAL A 307 -1.86 10.14 -7.85
N LYS A 308 -2.03 11.39 -8.31
CA LYS A 308 -1.16 12.52 -7.91
C LYS A 308 -1.19 12.78 -6.39
N ALA A 309 -2.34 12.55 -5.74
CA ALA A 309 -2.52 12.69 -4.30
C ALA A 309 -1.94 11.52 -3.47
N GLY A 310 -1.49 10.43 -4.12
CA GLY A 310 -0.99 9.23 -3.44
C GLY A 310 -2.09 8.39 -2.78
N ALA A 311 -3.28 8.40 -3.37
CA ALA A 311 -4.37 7.52 -2.95
C ALA A 311 -4.05 6.05 -3.25
N LEU A 312 -4.56 5.11 -2.45
CA LEU A 312 -4.54 3.70 -2.84
C LEU A 312 -5.68 3.50 -3.83
N MET A 313 -5.39 2.94 -5.00
CA MET A 313 -6.42 2.64 -5.98
C MET A 313 -6.19 1.28 -6.59
N GLY A 314 -7.28 0.56 -6.80
CA GLY A 314 -7.30 -0.65 -7.60
C GLY A 314 -8.39 -0.62 -8.66
N ALA A 315 -8.22 -1.40 -9.73
CA ALA A 315 -9.22 -1.65 -10.75
C ALA A 315 -9.51 -3.15 -10.85
N SER A 316 -10.73 -3.53 -11.18
CA SER A 316 -11.09 -4.94 -11.40
C SER A 316 -11.95 -5.14 -12.64
N ILE A 317 -11.84 -6.35 -13.18
CA ILE A 317 -12.61 -6.84 -14.32
C ILE A 317 -13.65 -7.81 -13.77
N ASP A 318 -14.92 -7.58 -14.09
CA ASP A 318 -16.02 -8.41 -13.61
C ASP A 318 -15.91 -9.85 -14.13
N SER A 319 -15.98 -10.83 -13.23
CA SER A 319 -16.04 -12.26 -13.56
C SER A 319 -16.56 -13.09 -12.40
N ASP A 320 -17.11 -14.26 -12.70
CA ASP A 320 -17.51 -15.27 -11.72
C ASP A 320 -16.29 -16.12 -11.33
N GLY A 321 -15.39 -15.52 -10.55
CA GLY A 321 -14.11 -16.12 -10.16
C GLY A 321 -12.95 -15.68 -11.05
N GLU A 322 -11.75 -16.16 -10.73
CA GLU A 322 -10.54 -15.77 -11.46
C GLU A 322 -10.48 -16.47 -12.83
N ASN A 323 -10.35 -15.69 -13.90
CA ASN A 323 -10.28 -16.19 -15.26
C ASN A 323 -9.17 -15.50 -16.05
N ARG A 324 -8.21 -16.28 -16.56
CA ARG A 324 -7.04 -15.76 -17.28
C ARG A 324 -7.34 -15.68 -18.77
N ASP A 325 -7.23 -14.50 -19.34
CA ASP A 325 -7.31 -14.26 -20.78
C ASP A 325 -5.90 -14.08 -21.34
N ASP A 326 -5.34 -15.17 -21.86
CA ASP A 326 -4.01 -15.17 -22.49
C ASP A 326 -3.94 -14.29 -23.74
N SER A 327 -5.08 -14.03 -24.39
CA SER A 327 -5.12 -13.23 -25.63
C SER A 327 -4.96 -11.74 -25.34
N MET A 328 -5.63 -11.25 -24.29
CA MET A 328 -5.48 -9.86 -23.83
C MET A 328 -4.30 -9.69 -22.88
N GLY A 329 -3.85 -10.78 -22.26
CA GLY A 329 -2.86 -10.77 -21.19
C GLY A 329 -3.43 -10.22 -19.88
N LEU A 330 -4.73 -10.39 -19.63
CA LEU A 330 -5.40 -9.89 -18.43
C LEU A 330 -6.14 -11.02 -17.73
N VAL A 331 -6.17 -10.93 -16.41
CA VAL A 331 -6.91 -11.80 -15.48
C VAL A 331 -8.17 -11.09 -14.99
N ALA A 332 -9.33 -11.67 -15.26
CA ALA A 332 -10.61 -11.23 -14.74
C ALA A 332 -10.93 -11.84 -13.37
N GLY A 333 -11.83 -11.23 -12.60
CA GLY A 333 -12.12 -11.64 -11.21
C GLY A 333 -10.98 -11.33 -10.23
N HIS A 334 -10.01 -10.52 -10.67
CA HIS A 334 -8.81 -10.12 -9.96
C HIS A 334 -8.66 -8.59 -10.00
N ALA A 335 -7.83 -8.02 -9.12
CA ALA A 335 -7.65 -6.58 -9.04
C ALA A 335 -6.21 -6.14 -9.30
N TYR A 336 -6.08 -4.97 -9.92
CA TYR A 336 -4.84 -4.36 -10.39
C TYR A 336 -4.62 -3.05 -9.66
N SER A 337 -3.38 -2.72 -9.32
CA SER A 337 -3.04 -1.44 -8.71
C SER A 337 -2.88 -0.34 -9.75
N PHE A 338 -3.23 0.91 -9.42
CA PHE A 338 -2.84 2.06 -10.26
C PHE A 338 -1.48 2.59 -9.82
N LEU A 339 -0.58 2.76 -10.78
CA LEU A 339 0.76 3.31 -10.57
C LEU A 339 0.89 4.76 -11.06
N ASP A 340 0.31 5.07 -12.22
CA ASP A 340 0.39 6.41 -12.83
C ASP A 340 -0.81 6.69 -13.74
N ALA A 341 -1.09 7.96 -14.03
CA ALA A 341 -2.12 8.40 -14.96
C ALA A 341 -1.72 9.72 -15.64
N ARG A 342 -1.54 9.68 -16.97
CA ARG A 342 -0.99 10.78 -17.77
C ARG A 342 -1.86 11.11 -18.98
N SER A 343 -1.96 12.41 -19.29
CA SER A 343 -2.69 12.91 -20.46
C SER A 343 -1.73 13.67 -21.36
N PHE A 344 -1.80 13.44 -22.66
CA PHE A 344 -0.96 14.09 -23.67
C PHE A 344 -1.83 14.71 -24.75
N ARG A 345 -1.55 15.97 -25.11
CA ARG A 345 -2.20 16.60 -26.27
C ARG A 345 -1.72 15.93 -27.56
N HIS A 346 -2.64 15.57 -28.43
CA HIS A 346 -2.34 14.96 -29.73
C HIS A 346 -3.32 15.45 -30.79
N GLY A 347 -2.85 16.32 -31.70
CA GLY A 347 -3.71 16.98 -32.68
C GLY A 347 -4.78 17.85 -32.01
N SER A 348 -6.05 17.63 -32.35
CA SER A 348 -7.20 18.25 -31.68
C SER A 348 -7.70 17.48 -30.46
N GLY A 349 -7.13 16.30 -30.18
CA GLY A 349 -7.56 15.38 -29.12
C GLY A 349 -6.51 15.16 -28.04
N ARG A 350 -6.71 14.09 -27.28
CA ARG A 350 -5.82 13.66 -26.18
C ARG A 350 -5.55 12.17 -26.26
N ILE A 351 -4.33 11.79 -25.87
CA ILE A 351 -3.98 10.42 -25.53
C ILE A 351 -3.92 10.34 -24.01
N ASN A 352 -4.82 9.54 -23.43
CA ASN A 352 -4.98 9.39 -21.99
C ASN A 352 -4.48 8.00 -21.60
N LEU A 353 -3.35 7.93 -20.89
CA LEU A 353 -2.70 6.68 -20.52
C LEU A 353 -2.79 6.44 -19.02
N LEU A 354 -3.05 5.19 -18.66
CA LEU A 354 -3.02 4.68 -17.30
C LEU A 354 -1.90 3.64 -17.19
N ASN A 355 -1.16 3.66 -16.08
CA ASN A 355 -0.23 2.60 -15.72
C ASN A 355 -0.87 1.79 -14.59
N LEU A 356 -1.07 0.49 -14.83
CA LEU A 356 -1.59 -0.44 -13.85
C LEU A 356 -0.58 -1.55 -13.62
N ARG A 357 -0.65 -2.20 -12.45
CA ARG A 357 0.14 -3.39 -12.15
C ARG A 357 -0.70 -4.56 -11.68
N ASN A 358 -0.48 -5.71 -12.30
CA ASN A 358 -0.91 -7.01 -11.81
C ASN A 358 -0.01 -7.43 -10.64
N PRO A 359 -0.58 -7.71 -9.45
CA PRO A 359 0.21 -8.07 -8.28
C PRO A 359 0.97 -9.40 -8.44
N TRP A 360 0.58 -10.27 -9.36
CA TRP A 360 1.32 -11.50 -9.64
C TRP A 360 2.68 -11.25 -10.33
N GLY A 361 2.95 -10.02 -10.76
CA GLY A 361 4.18 -9.68 -11.47
C GLY A 361 4.27 -10.28 -12.87
N THR A 362 3.16 -10.75 -13.42
CA THR A 362 3.04 -11.35 -14.76
C THR A 362 1.64 -11.05 -15.34
N PHE A 363 1.31 -11.56 -16.53
CA PHE A 363 0.02 -11.32 -17.21
C PHE A 363 -0.24 -9.82 -17.40
N GLU A 364 0.54 -9.25 -18.31
CA GLU A 364 0.46 -7.85 -18.72
C GLU A 364 -0.37 -7.65 -19.98
N TRP A 365 -0.99 -6.47 -20.08
CA TRP A 365 -1.76 -6.04 -21.24
C TRP A 365 -0.97 -6.18 -22.54
N LYS A 366 -1.58 -6.84 -23.54
CA LYS A 366 -0.96 -7.10 -24.86
C LYS A 366 -1.44 -6.17 -25.98
N GLY A 367 -2.32 -5.21 -25.67
CA GLY A 367 -2.90 -4.31 -26.66
C GLY A 367 -2.10 -3.02 -26.86
N ALA A 368 -2.78 -1.96 -27.29
CA ALA A 368 -2.14 -0.66 -27.50
C ALA A 368 -1.48 -0.15 -26.21
N TRP A 369 -0.23 0.31 -26.35
CA TRP A 369 0.63 0.80 -25.25
C TRP A 369 1.19 -0.26 -24.29
N SER A 370 1.03 -1.56 -24.59
CA SER A 370 1.84 -2.61 -23.96
C SER A 370 3.34 -2.35 -24.08
N ASP A 371 4.17 -2.99 -23.27
CA ASP A 371 5.62 -2.76 -23.22
C ASP A 371 6.31 -2.83 -24.59
N ASN A 372 5.91 -3.81 -25.42
CA ASN A 372 6.42 -4.02 -26.77
C ASN A 372 5.56 -3.38 -27.89
N SER A 373 4.57 -2.56 -27.54
CA SER A 373 3.64 -1.95 -28.49
C SER A 373 4.34 -1.03 -29.50
N ALA A 374 3.91 -1.12 -30.76
CA ALA A 374 4.34 -0.20 -31.82
C ALA A 374 3.93 1.26 -31.56
N GLU A 375 2.94 1.52 -30.70
CA GLU A 375 2.50 2.88 -30.33
C GLU A 375 3.64 3.70 -29.73
N TRP A 376 4.53 3.09 -28.95
CA TRP A 376 5.70 3.78 -28.40
C TRP A 376 6.63 4.34 -29.47
N SER A 377 6.80 3.60 -30.57
CA SER A 377 7.64 4.01 -31.70
C SER A 377 6.95 5.08 -32.56
N LYS A 378 5.62 5.05 -32.65
CA LYS A 378 4.82 6.09 -33.32
C LYS A 378 4.81 7.42 -32.55
N HIS A 379 4.99 7.37 -31.22
CA HIS A 379 4.92 8.53 -30.34
C HIS A 379 6.23 8.73 -29.52
N PRO A 380 7.36 9.07 -30.17
CA PRO A 380 8.67 9.15 -29.50
C PRO A 380 8.73 10.16 -28.35
N ASN A 381 7.98 11.26 -28.45
CA ASN A 381 7.95 12.28 -27.39
C ASN A 381 7.25 11.76 -26.11
N ILE A 382 6.16 10.98 -26.28
CA ILE A 382 5.46 10.33 -25.16
C ILE A 382 6.37 9.25 -24.56
N LYS A 383 7.01 8.42 -25.40
CA LYS A 383 7.97 7.40 -24.97
C LYS A 383 9.11 8.00 -24.14
N LYS A 384 9.67 9.15 -24.56
CA LYS A 384 10.77 9.83 -23.85
C LYS A 384 10.37 10.30 -22.45
N LEU A 385 9.10 10.70 -22.28
CA LEU A 385 8.58 11.25 -21.04
C LEU A 385 8.07 10.17 -20.08
N ILE A 386 7.42 9.14 -20.61
CA ILE A 386 6.95 7.99 -19.83
C ILE A 386 8.13 7.10 -19.45
N ARG A 387 9.06 6.86 -20.39
CA ARG A 387 10.15 5.89 -20.27
C ARG A 387 9.60 4.52 -19.84
N PRO A 388 8.76 3.90 -20.69
CA PRO A 388 8.20 2.60 -20.36
C PRO A 388 9.34 1.61 -20.11
N VAL A 389 9.18 0.81 -19.07
CA VAL A 389 10.05 -0.31 -18.77
C VAL A 389 9.56 -1.48 -19.63
N ASP A 390 10.48 -2.24 -20.19
CA ASP A 390 10.17 -3.47 -20.94
C ASP A 390 10.65 -4.63 -20.06
N SER A 391 9.77 -5.09 -19.17
CA SER A 391 10.07 -6.11 -18.17
C SER A 391 8.79 -6.76 -17.73
N ASP A 392 8.79 -8.09 -17.61
CA ASP A 392 7.68 -8.86 -17.03
C ASP A 392 7.67 -8.67 -15.50
N ASP A 393 7.11 -7.54 -15.07
CA ASP A 393 6.99 -7.12 -13.67
C ASP A 393 5.51 -6.88 -13.26
N GLY A 394 4.59 -7.22 -14.16
CA GLY A 394 3.16 -7.06 -14.03
C GLY A 394 2.66 -5.64 -14.32
N ALA A 395 3.55 -4.64 -14.49
CA ALA A 395 3.16 -3.27 -14.77
C ALA A 395 3.01 -3.04 -16.28
N PHE A 396 1.96 -2.34 -16.68
CA PHE A 396 1.70 -2.05 -18.08
C PHE A 396 0.96 -0.74 -18.26
N TRP A 397 1.16 -0.12 -19.42
CA TRP A 397 0.38 1.03 -19.85
C TRP A 397 -0.80 0.62 -20.73
N ILE A 398 -1.93 1.28 -20.53
CA ILE A 398 -3.15 1.10 -21.33
C ILE A 398 -3.79 2.46 -21.61
N GLU A 399 -4.39 2.62 -22.79
CA GLU A 399 -5.16 3.82 -23.10
C GLU A 399 -6.53 3.80 -22.39
N TRP A 400 -7.01 4.96 -21.94
CA TRP A 400 -8.30 5.12 -21.27
C TRP A 400 -9.45 4.50 -22.07
N THR A 401 -9.43 4.63 -23.40
CA THR A 401 -10.45 4.10 -24.30
C THR A 401 -10.52 2.57 -24.28
N ASP A 402 -9.39 1.89 -24.06
CA ASP A 402 -9.35 0.44 -23.89
C ASP A 402 -9.62 0.03 -22.44
N PHE A 403 -9.13 0.81 -21.48
CA PHE A 403 -9.39 0.59 -20.06
C PHE A 403 -10.91 0.49 -19.79
N ILE A 404 -11.72 1.45 -20.26
CA ILE A 404 -13.17 1.45 -20.00
C ILE A 404 -13.93 0.32 -20.71
N LYS A 405 -13.33 -0.32 -21.72
CA LYS A 405 -13.92 -1.51 -22.36
C LYS A 405 -13.79 -2.73 -21.45
N VAL A 406 -12.67 -2.83 -20.74
CA VAL A 406 -12.30 -4.00 -19.95
C VAL A 406 -12.63 -3.84 -18.46
N PHE A 407 -12.16 -2.78 -17.83
CA PHE A 407 -12.29 -2.52 -16.40
C PHE A 407 -13.59 -1.77 -16.09
N LYS A 408 -14.40 -2.32 -15.18
CA LYS A 408 -15.73 -1.78 -14.84
C LYS A 408 -15.81 -1.24 -13.42
N ARG A 409 -14.85 -1.55 -12.56
CA ARG A 409 -14.81 -1.09 -11.17
C ARG A 409 -13.46 -0.51 -10.82
N ILE A 410 -13.48 0.58 -10.06
CA ILE A 410 -12.31 1.22 -9.49
C ILE A 410 -12.55 1.40 -7.99
N ASP A 411 -11.72 0.79 -7.17
CA ASP A 411 -11.72 0.94 -5.72
C ASP A 411 -10.72 2.03 -5.33
N ILE A 412 -11.14 3.01 -4.54
CA ILE A 412 -10.32 4.18 -4.17
C ILE A 412 -10.32 4.33 -2.65
N CYS A 413 -9.13 4.42 -2.07
CA CYS A 413 -8.92 4.89 -0.70
C CYS A 413 -8.29 6.29 -0.76
N ASN A 414 -9.11 7.31 -0.53
CA ASN A 414 -8.62 8.67 -0.41
C ASN A 414 -7.96 8.82 0.94
N ARG A 415 -6.67 8.49 1.01
CA ARG A 415 -5.92 8.48 2.26
C ARG A 415 -5.22 9.80 2.52
N SER A 416 -4.93 10.04 3.78
CA SER A 416 -4.02 11.14 4.12
C SER A 416 -2.58 10.72 3.84
N THR A 417 -1.85 11.51 3.06
CA THR A 417 -0.42 11.32 2.81
C THR A 417 0.38 12.38 3.54
N GLY A 418 1.57 12.03 4.02
CA GLY A 418 2.43 12.96 4.77
C GLY A 418 3.50 12.27 5.58
N LEU A 419 3.85 12.82 6.74
CA LEU A 419 4.93 12.30 7.59
C LEU A 419 4.79 10.83 8.02
N ARG A 420 3.58 10.27 7.97
CA ARG A 420 3.34 8.84 8.30
C ARG A 420 3.83 7.89 7.21
N ASP A 421 4.03 8.38 6.00
CA ASP A 421 4.58 7.59 4.88
C ASP A 421 6.11 7.49 4.95
N LEU A 422 6.74 8.35 5.77
CA LEU A 422 8.17 8.33 5.99
C LEU A 422 8.51 7.39 7.15
N TYR A 423 9.43 6.47 6.90
CA TYR A 423 9.91 5.52 7.87
C TYR A 423 11.40 5.24 7.67
N LEU A 424 12.06 4.74 8.71
CA LEU A 424 13.43 4.24 8.60
C LEU A 424 13.40 2.84 7.97
N ASP A 425 13.94 2.72 6.77
CA ASP A 425 14.29 1.41 6.23
C ASP A 425 15.58 0.93 6.88
N THR A 426 15.48 -0.07 7.75
CA THR A 426 16.59 -0.57 8.56
C THR A 426 17.60 -1.39 7.76
N MET A 427 17.34 -1.61 6.45
CA MET A 427 18.19 -2.40 5.53
C MET A 427 18.65 -3.71 6.18
N GLU A 428 17.70 -4.42 6.80
CA GLU A 428 17.95 -5.67 7.54
C GLU A 428 18.47 -6.80 6.63
N ALA A 429 18.42 -6.59 5.31
CA ALA A 429 19.04 -7.35 4.24
C ALA A 429 20.55 -7.55 4.39
N ASP A 430 21.30 -6.50 4.80
CA ASP A 430 22.77 -6.42 4.68
C ASP A 430 23.57 -7.36 5.62
N GLY A 431 22.91 -8.25 6.36
CA GLY A 431 23.56 -9.40 7.00
C GLY A 431 24.35 -9.09 8.28
N CYS A 432 24.36 -10.08 9.16
CA CYS A 432 24.87 -10.05 10.54
C CYS A 432 26.42 -9.99 10.68
N ALA A 433 27.14 -9.29 9.79
CA ALA A 433 28.60 -9.17 9.87
C ALA A 433 29.09 -7.73 10.08
N ASN A 434 28.36 -6.72 9.60
CA ASN A 434 28.66 -5.32 9.89
C ASN A 434 27.38 -4.66 10.41
N CYS A 435 27.36 -4.26 11.67
CA CYS A 435 26.21 -3.65 12.36
C CYS A 435 25.77 -2.29 11.77
N LEU A 436 26.00 -2.01 10.49
CA LEU A 436 25.85 -0.72 9.83
C LEU A 436 24.52 -0.57 9.07
N GLY A 437 23.71 -1.62 8.89
CA GLY A 437 22.42 -1.54 8.17
C GLY A 437 21.51 -0.41 8.65
N PRO A 438 21.18 -0.30 9.96
CA PRO A 438 20.39 0.81 10.48
C PRO A 438 21.05 2.17 10.30
N CYS A 439 22.38 2.26 10.44
CA CYS A 439 23.13 3.49 10.14
C CYS A 439 23.06 3.88 8.66
N ARG A 440 23.16 2.91 7.74
CA ARG A 440 23.02 3.09 6.30
C ARG A 440 21.60 3.53 5.94
N GLY A 441 20.60 2.88 6.53
CA GLY A 441 19.20 3.27 6.47
C GLY A 441 18.95 4.68 7.00
N CYS A 442 19.57 5.05 8.11
CA CYS A 442 19.48 6.39 8.67
C CYS A 442 20.14 7.42 7.75
N ALA A 443 21.33 7.14 7.23
CA ALA A 443 22.05 8.02 6.32
C ALA A 443 21.30 8.20 4.99
N GLY A 444 20.84 7.10 4.39
CA GLY A 444 20.03 7.11 3.17
C GLY A 444 18.69 7.80 3.38
N GLY A 445 17.98 7.48 4.46
CA GLY A 445 16.72 8.12 4.84
C GLY A 445 16.85 9.61 5.11
N CYS A 446 17.90 10.05 5.82
CA CYS A 446 18.22 11.47 5.99
C CYS A 446 18.58 12.13 4.64
N GLY A 447 19.35 11.45 3.79
CA GLY A 447 19.65 11.90 2.43
C GLY A 447 18.38 12.15 1.63
N ASP A 448 17.46 11.19 1.62
CA ASP A 448 16.16 11.33 0.98
C ASP A 448 15.28 12.43 1.58
N TYR A 449 15.26 12.51 2.92
CA TYR A 449 14.46 13.48 3.65
C TYR A 449 14.87 14.93 3.32
N TRP A 450 16.18 15.18 3.33
CA TRP A 450 16.77 16.51 3.15
C TRP A 450 17.11 16.82 1.69
N CYS A 451 17.86 15.94 1.03
CA CYS A 451 18.41 16.17 -0.32
C CYS A 451 17.39 15.86 -1.42
N CYS A 452 16.52 14.87 -1.21
CA CYS A 452 15.42 14.56 -2.14
C CYS A 452 14.11 15.26 -1.75
N CYS A 453 14.15 16.21 -0.81
CA CYS A 453 13.02 17.00 -0.33
C CYS A 453 11.80 16.17 0.15
N LYS A 454 11.97 14.88 0.49
CA LYS A 454 10.86 14.04 0.97
C LYS A 454 10.26 14.58 2.26
N GLY A 455 11.09 15.18 3.14
CA GLY A 455 10.62 15.79 4.38
C GLY A 455 9.74 17.01 4.16
N CYS A 456 10.20 17.96 3.34
CA CYS A 456 9.43 19.15 3.00
C CYS A 456 8.12 18.78 2.32
N LYS A 457 8.16 17.83 1.37
CA LYS A 457 6.98 17.33 0.67
C LYS A 457 5.98 16.70 1.66
N ALA A 458 6.46 15.85 2.57
CA ALA A 458 5.59 15.18 3.55
C ALA A 458 5.00 16.12 4.62
N LEU A 459 5.59 17.29 4.84
CA LEU A 459 5.14 18.26 5.84
C LEU A 459 4.30 19.40 5.25
N TYR A 460 4.60 19.85 4.02
CA TYR A 460 3.98 21.04 3.41
C TYR A 460 3.20 20.75 2.13
N CYS A 461 3.38 19.57 1.55
CA CYS A 461 2.58 19.08 0.44
C CYS A 461 1.83 17.81 0.85
N ASP A 462 1.46 17.74 2.13
CA ASP A 462 0.64 16.67 2.66
C ASP A 462 -0.75 16.74 2.02
N HIS A 463 -1.37 15.58 1.88
CA HIS A 463 -2.74 15.49 1.41
C HIS A 463 -3.60 15.00 2.56
N LYS A 464 -4.71 15.69 2.83
CA LYS A 464 -5.69 15.24 3.82
C LYS A 464 -6.87 14.62 3.13
N ALA A 465 -7.20 13.40 3.55
CA ALA A 465 -8.43 12.74 3.16
C ALA A 465 -9.65 13.60 3.54
N GLN A 466 -10.36 14.12 2.54
CA GLN A 466 -11.60 14.89 2.71
C GLN A 466 -12.60 14.56 1.62
N ASP A 467 -13.89 14.63 1.92
CA ASP A 467 -14.97 14.43 0.93
C ASP A 467 -14.91 15.45 -0.23
N GLN A 468 -14.42 16.67 0.04
CA GLN A 468 -14.25 17.72 -0.96
C GLN A 468 -13.14 17.43 -2.00
N THR A 469 -12.26 16.45 -1.73
CA THR A 469 -11.23 16.01 -2.69
C THR A 469 -11.87 15.48 -3.99
N MET A 470 -13.14 15.09 -3.95
CA MET A 470 -13.94 14.60 -5.08
C MET A 470 -14.40 15.67 -6.08
N GLN A 471 -14.26 16.95 -5.75
CA GLN A 471 -14.68 18.01 -6.67
C GLN A 471 -13.60 18.23 -7.74
N LEU A 472 -13.97 17.98 -9.00
CA LEU A 472 -13.26 18.53 -10.15
C LEU A 472 -13.68 20.01 -10.22
N GLY A 473 -12.74 20.92 -9.97
CA GLY A 473 -13.00 22.35 -10.14
C GLY A 473 -13.30 22.68 -11.60
N ASN A 474 -13.71 23.92 -11.87
CA ASN A 474 -13.91 24.41 -13.24
C ASN A 474 -12.60 24.39 -14.07
N ASP A 475 -11.45 24.32 -13.41
CA ASP A 475 -10.14 24.22 -14.04
C ASP A 475 -9.80 22.79 -14.48
N LYS A 476 -10.57 22.23 -15.41
CA LYS A 476 -10.13 21.04 -16.17
C LYS A 476 -8.77 21.32 -16.85
N ASP A 477 -8.51 22.59 -17.16
CA ASP A 477 -7.27 23.09 -17.74
C ASP A 477 -6.10 23.23 -16.74
N ALA A 478 -6.32 23.31 -15.42
CA ALA A 478 -5.20 23.31 -14.45
C ALA A 478 -4.59 21.92 -14.24
N TYR A 479 -5.35 20.85 -14.53
CA TYR A 479 -4.82 19.48 -14.60
C TYR A 479 -4.22 19.17 -15.98
N ASP A 480 -4.31 20.13 -16.89
CA ASP A 480 -3.81 20.09 -18.24
C ASP A 480 -2.37 20.61 -18.27
N ASP A 481 -1.52 19.97 -17.48
CA ASP A 481 -0.09 20.03 -17.72
C ASP A 481 0.11 19.52 -19.16
N ASP A 482 0.35 20.42 -20.12
CA ASP A 482 0.86 20.02 -21.43
C ASP A 482 2.25 19.46 -21.20
N MET A 483 2.33 18.20 -20.78
CA MET A 483 3.56 17.56 -20.36
C MET A 483 4.59 17.51 -21.50
N LEU A 484 4.15 17.63 -22.75
CA LEU A 484 5.03 17.77 -23.91
C LEU A 484 5.68 19.15 -23.98
N SER A 485 4.97 20.22 -23.60
CA SER A 485 5.56 21.56 -23.48
C SER A 485 6.65 21.64 -22.41
N GLN A 486 6.50 20.90 -21.30
CA GLN A 486 7.46 20.89 -20.18
C GLN A 486 8.83 20.30 -20.57
N VAL A 487 8.89 19.50 -21.64
CA VAL A 487 10.14 18.97 -22.20
C VAL A 487 10.58 19.71 -23.47
N GLY A 488 9.98 20.86 -23.79
CA GLY A 488 10.29 21.67 -24.97
C GLY A 488 9.86 21.03 -26.29
N LEU A 489 8.94 20.06 -26.25
CA LEU A 489 8.46 19.29 -27.42
C LEU A 489 6.99 19.57 -27.75
N GLY A 490 6.36 20.52 -27.05
CA GLY A 490 5.04 21.02 -27.37
C GLY A 490 5.08 21.73 -28.71
N GLY A 491 4.40 21.16 -29.72
CA GLY A 491 4.33 21.74 -31.06
C GLY A 491 3.76 23.16 -31.00
N GLY A 492 4.64 24.15 -31.16
CA GLY A 492 4.27 25.55 -31.16
C GLY A 492 3.27 25.85 -32.28
N LYS A 493 2.09 26.33 -31.89
CA LYS A 493 1.33 27.28 -32.71
C LYS A 493 1.71 28.68 -32.25
N GLY A 494 2.60 29.32 -32.99
CA GLY A 494 2.98 30.72 -32.78
C GLY A 494 3.83 31.18 -33.95
N GLY A 495 3.34 32.15 -34.72
CA GLY A 495 3.97 32.64 -35.93
C GLY A 495 5.39 33.12 -35.71
N VAL A 496 6.27 32.78 -36.66
CA VAL A 496 7.61 33.32 -36.77
C VAL A 496 7.50 34.77 -37.24
N GLU A 497 7.53 35.72 -36.31
CA GLU A 497 8.21 36.99 -36.55
C GLU A 497 9.63 36.84 -36.03
N GLY A 498 10.59 36.95 -36.94
CA GLY A 498 12.01 36.82 -36.64
C GLY A 498 12.49 37.97 -35.77
N GLN A 499 13.23 37.62 -34.72
CA GLN A 499 14.32 38.46 -34.24
C GLN A 499 15.52 37.56 -33.96
N GLU A 500 16.56 37.78 -34.74
CA GLU A 500 17.94 37.45 -34.40
C GLU A 500 18.27 37.97 -33.00
N MET A 501 18.96 37.16 -32.20
CA MET A 501 19.93 37.73 -31.28
C MET A 501 21.11 36.77 -31.14
N GLU A 502 22.24 37.24 -31.66
CA GLU A 502 23.56 36.63 -31.58
C GLU A 502 24.07 36.51 -30.14
N ARG A 503 24.92 35.47 -29.96
CA ARG A 503 25.92 35.19 -28.91
C ARG A 503 25.47 34.50 -27.63
#